data_AF-A0A0J8GR83-F1
#
_entry.id   AF-A0A0J8GR83-F1
#
_cell.length_a   1.000
_cell.length_b   1.000
_cell.length_c   1.000
_cell.angle_alpha   90.00
_cell.angle_beta   90.00
_cell.angle_gamma   90.00
#
_symmetry.space_group_name_H-M   'P 1'
#
loop_
_entity.id
_entity.type
_entity.pdbx_description
1 polymer ?
#
loop_
_entity_poly.entity_id
_entity_poly.type
_entity_poly.pdbx_seq_one_letter_code
_entity_poly.pdbx_strand_id
1 'polypeptide(L)'
;MALVNMAYSKRRFALTWFVGGYLSSFMSTIIGVMYWSYQKAEWKIDVVSEIIASSIMLPIGWLFCLVAPLSIPSMLGAWVSIIGFVWACRLKNIKPLYLSFAGCFIFGLYWPMAFWTMMSV
;
A
#
# COMPACT_ATOMS: atom_id res chain seq x y z
N MET A 1 -6.96 27.55 -26.15
CA MET A 1 -6.03 26.44 -25.85
C MET A 1 -6.87 25.27 -25.36
N ALA A 2 -7.21 24.32 -26.23
CA ALA A 2 -8.02 23.17 -25.83
C ALA A 2 -7.18 22.34 -24.87
N LEU A 3 -7.59 22.28 -23.60
CA LEU A 3 -7.10 21.26 -22.66
C LEU A 3 -7.48 19.92 -23.27
N VAL A 4 -6.54 19.28 -23.95
CA VAL A 4 -6.65 17.90 -24.40
C VAL A 4 -6.83 17.09 -23.11
N ASN A 5 -8.09 16.79 -22.78
CA ASN A 5 -8.43 15.78 -21.79
C ASN A 5 -7.83 14.48 -22.32
N MET A 6 -6.58 14.20 -21.93
CA MET A 6 -5.94 12.93 -22.21
C MET A 6 -6.76 11.88 -21.46
N ALA A 7 -7.74 11.29 -22.16
CA ALA A 7 -8.51 10.18 -21.64
C ALA A 7 -7.53 9.04 -21.38
N TYR A 8 -7.15 8.88 -20.11
CA TYR A 8 -6.27 7.80 -19.70
C TYR A 8 -6.95 6.46 -20.04
N SER A 9 -6.24 5.59 -20.74
CA SER A 9 -6.72 4.24 -20.99
C SER A 9 -6.76 3.44 -19.68
N LYS A 10 -7.63 2.43 -19.59
CA LYS A 10 -7.72 1.54 -18.42
C LYS A 10 -6.36 0.91 -18.07
N ARG A 11 -5.56 0.57 -19.09
CA ARG A 11 -4.20 0.05 -18.94
C ARG A 11 -3.27 1.05 -18.25
N ARG A 12 -3.32 2.33 -18.65
CA ARG A 12 -2.53 3.38 -18.00
C ARG A 12 -2.98 3.60 -16.56
N PHE A 13 -4.29 3.63 -16.29
CA PHE A 13 -4.80 3.70 -14.91
C PHE A 13 -4.31 2.56 -14.03
N ALA A 14 -4.38 1.32 -14.53
CA ALA A 14 -3.92 0.15 -13.79
C ALA A 14 -2.41 0.21 -13.51
N LEU A 15 -1.60 0.62 -14.49
CA LEU A 15 -0.15 0.80 -14.31
C LEU A 15 0.16 1.91 -13.30
N THR A 16 -0.49 3.07 -13.41
CA THR A 16 -0.29 4.18 -12.48
C THR A 16 -0.71 3.81 -11.06
N TRP A 17 -1.83 3.09 -10.91
CA TRP A 17 -2.29 2.58 -9.63
C TRP A 17 -1.31 1.58 -9.03
N PHE A 18 -0.86 0.59 -9.80
CA PHE A 18 0.07 -0.43 -9.34
C PHE A 18 1.42 0.15 -8.94
N VAL A 19 2.06 0.92 -9.82
CA VAL A 19 3.39 1.52 -9.57
C VAL A 19 3.31 2.57 -8.47
N GLY A 20 2.34 3.48 -8.53
CA GLY A 20 2.19 4.55 -7.55
C GLY A 20 1.79 4.01 -6.18
N GLY A 21 0.91 3.02 -6.13
CA GLY A 21 0.55 2.35 -4.88
C GLY A 21 1.71 1.58 -4.29
N TYR A 22 2.50 0.85 -5.09
CA TYR A 22 3.70 0.14 -4.61
C TYR A 22 4.72 1.11 -4.00
N LEU A 23 5.06 2.20 -4.71
CA LEU A 23 5.98 3.22 -4.20
C LEU A 23 5.46 3.86 -2.92
N SER A 24 4.15 4.16 -2.87
CA SER A 24 3.51 4.73 -1.70
C SER A 24 3.57 3.80 -0.48
N SER A 25 3.26 2.51 -0.67
CA SER A 25 3.38 1.49 0.37
C SER A 25 4.82 1.25 0.79
N PHE A 26 5.77 1.23 -0.15
CA PHE A 26 7.20 1.07 0.16
C PHE A 26 7.71 2.19 1.06
N MET A 27 7.41 3.45 0.73
CA MET A 27 7.82 4.60 1.53
C MET A 27 7.22 4.57 2.94
N SER A 28 5.95 4.20 3.07
CA SER A 28 5.34 4.07 4.40
C SER A 28 5.80 2.82 5.14
N THR A 29 6.20 1.75 4.47
CA THR A 29 6.81 0.56 5.10
C THR A 29 8.13 0.91 5.77
N ILE A 30 8.96 1.74 5.15
CA ILE A 30 10.18 2.24 5.80
C ILE A 30 9.84 2.94 7.13
N ILE A 31 8.87 3.85 7.09
CA ILE A 31 8.40 4.58 8.29
C ILE A 31 7.79 3.62 9.31
N GLY A 32 6.98 2.66 8.86
CA GLY A 32 6.32 1.66 9.68
C GLY A 32 7.33 0.77 10.40
N VAL A 33 8.33 0.23 9.70
CA VAL A 33 9.38 -0.59 10.31
C VAL A 33 10.11 0.20 11.38
N MET A 34 10.54 1.44 11.10
CA MET A 34 11.22 2.27 12.09
C MET A 34 10.35 2.51 13.32
N TYR A 35 9.08 2.88 13.12
CA TYR A 35 8.14 3.16 14.20
C TYR A 35 7.85 1.93 15.06
N TRP A 36 7.52 0.81 14.44
CA TRP A 36 7.16 -0.41 15.16
C TRP A 36 8.36 -1.08 15.81
N SER A 37 9.55 -1.01 15.20
CA SER A 37 10.79 -1.47 15.84
C SER A 37 11.12 -0.67 17.10
N TYR A 38 10.80 0.63 17.12
CA TYR A 38 10.95 1.45 18.34
C TYR A 38 9.90 1.11 19.41
N GLN A 39 8.64 0.91 19.01
CA GLN A 39 7.54 0.59 19.93
C GLN A 39 7.63 -0.84 20.51
N LYS A 40 8.20 -1.78 19.75
CA LYS A 40 8.31 -3.19 20.12
C LYS A 40 9.77 -3.56 20.34
N ALA A 41 10.35 -3.16 21.48
CA ALA A 41 11.75 -3.46 21.82
C ALA A 41 12.11 -4.97 21.82
N GLU A 42 11.10 -5.83 21.87
CA GLU A 42 11.21 -7.30 21.76
C GLU A 42 11.62 -7.75 20.35
N TRP A 43 11.30 -6.93 19.35
CA TRP A 43 11.69 -7.12 17.96
C TRP A 43 13.19 -6.83 17.83
N LYS A 44 14.02 -7.84 18.08
CA LYS A 44 15.47 -7.82 17.78
C LYS A 44 15.72 -7.88 16.28
N ILE A 45 15.16 -6.95 15.54
CA ILE A 45 15.13 -6.99 14.09
C ILE A 45 16.24 -6.09 13.54
N ASP A 46 17.00 -6.62 12.58
CA ASP A 46 17.78 -5.78 11.69
C ASP A 46 16.83 -4.99 10.79
N VAL A 47 16.69 -3.69 11.10
CA VAL A 47 15.78 -2.75 10.43
C VAL A 47 15.95 -2.79 8.91
N VAL A 48 17.17 -2.95 8.41
CA VAL A 48 17.43 -2.99 6.97
C VAL A 48 16.87 -4.27 6.35
N SER A 49 17.16 -5.42 6.97
CA SER A 49 16.64 -6.71 6.54
C SER A 49 15.11 -6.77 6.56
N GLU A 50 14.48 -6.14 7.56
CA GLU A 50 13.02 -6.07 7.68
C GLU A 50 12.38 -5.18 6.64
N ILE A 51 12.96 -4.02 6.37
CA ILE A 51 12.51 -3.16 5.27
C ILE A 51 12.53 -3.94 3.96
N ILE A 52 13.60 -4.69 3.69
CA ILE A 52 13.73 -5.49 2.47
C ILE A 52 12.67 -6.60 2.45
N ALA A 53 12.56 -7.40 3.51
CA ALA A 53 11.63 -8.52 3.60
C ALA A 53 10.18 -8.07 3.49
N SER A 54 9.78 -7.09 4.32
CA SER A 54 8.44 -6.49 4.29
C SER A 54 8.12 -5.90 2.90
N SER A 55 9.09 -5.24 2.24
CA SER A 55 8.90 -4.60 0.93
C SER A 55 8.76 -5.58 -0.23
N ILE A 56 9.49 -6.70 -0.20
CA ILE A 56 9.35 -7.77 -1.20
C ILE A 56 7.98 -8.43 -1.09
N MET A 57 7.45 -8.53 0.13
CA MET A 57 6.17 -9.16 0.42
C MET A 57 4.96 -8.22 0.26
N LEU A 58 5.14 -6.93 -0.03
CA LEU A 58 4.04 -5.97 -0.23
C LEU A 58 2.98 -6.42 -1.26
N PRO A 59 3.34 -6.97 -2.44
CA PRO A 59 2.34 -7.42 -3.42
C PRO A 59 1.50 -8.58 -2.87
N ILE A 60 2.15 -9.49 -2.14
CA ILE A 60 1.48 -10.61 -1.46
C ILE A 60 0.60 -10.06 -0.34
N GLY A 61 1.09 -9.10 0.43
CA GLY A 61 0.35 -8.44 1.50
C GLY A 61 -0.91 -7.72 1.05
N TRP A 62 -0.85 -7.05 -0.10
CA TRP A 62 -2.05 -6.50 -0.76
C TRP A 62 -3.06 -7.60 -1.06
N LEU A 63 -2.63 -8.70 -1.71
CA LEU A 63 -3.54 -9.81 -2.02
C LEU A 63 -4.14 -10.43 -0.76
N PHE A 64 -3.32 -10.63 0.28
CA PHE A 64 -3.78 -11.17 1.55
C PHE A 64 -4.79 -10.26 2.24
N CYS A 65 -4.57 -8.94 2.27
CA CYS A 65 -5.51 -8.01 2.89
C CYS A 65 -6.86 -7.89 2.15
N LEU A 66 -6.99 -8.44 0.94
CA LEU A 66 -8.27 -8.58 0.25
C LEU A 66 -9.08 -9.78 0.72
N VAL A 67 -8.42 -10.80 1.27
CA VAL A 67 -9.01 -12.10 1.58
C VAL A 67 -9.07 -12.36 3.09
N ALA A 68 -8.05 -11.95 3.83
CA ALA A 68 -7.88 -12.19 5.25
C ALA A 68 -7.65 -10.87 6.02
N PRO A 69 -8.43 -10.59 7.08
CA PRO A 69 -8.24 -9.41 7.91
C PRO A 69 -7.03 -9.59 8.84
N LEU A 70 -5.81 -9.46 8.30
CA LEU A 70 -4.57 -9.56 9.10
C LEU A 70 -4.46 -8.41 10.11
N SER A 71 -4.96 -7.22 9.76
CA SER A 71 -5.17 -6.10 10.68
C SER A 71 -6.20 -5.13 10.10
N ILE A 72 -7.09 -4.60 10.94
CA ILE A 72 -8.17 -3.69 10.53
C ILE A 72 -7.61 -2.48 9.74
N PRO A 73 -6.53 -1.79 10.16
CA PRO A 73 -6.00 -0.65 9.43
C PRO A 73 -5.43 -1.00 8.05
N SER A 74 -4.71 -2.13 7.93
CA SER A 74 -4.12 -2.57 6.67
C SER A 74 -5.19 -2.99 5.66
N MET A 75 -6.22 -3.70 6.14
CA MET A 75 -7.38 -4.07 5.32
C MET A 75 -8.14 -2.84 4.82
N LEU A 76 -8.43 -1.87 5.70
CA LEU A 76 -9.09 -0.62 5.30
C LEU A 76 -8.25 0.15 4.28
N GLY A 77 -6.93 0.23 4.47
CA GLY A 77 -6.02 0.85 3.50
C GLY A 77 -6.08 0.21 2.11
N ALA A 78 -6.09 -1.12 2.05
CA ALA A 78 -6.21 -1.86 0.79
C ALA A 78 -7.56 -1.61 0.08
N TRP A 79 -8.67 -1.61 0.81
CA TRP A 79 -10.00 -1.33 0.24
C TRP A 79 -10.17 0.12 -0.20
N VAL A 80 -9.67 1.08 0.57
CA VAL A 80 -9.61 2.50 0.16
C VAL A 80 -8.82 2.63 -1.15
N SER A 81 -7.74 1.84 -1.31
CA SER A 81 -6.98 1.80 -2.54
C SER A 81 -7.80 1.37 -3.76
N ILE A 82 -8.55 0.27 -3.62
CA ILE A 82 -9.42 -0.25 -4.67
C ILE A 82 -10.56 0.71 -5.00
N ILE A 83 -11.20 1.30 -4.00
CA ILE A 83 -12.30 2.25 -4.21
C ILE A 83 -11.80 3.46 -5.01
N GLY A 84 -10.64 4.02 -4.65
CA GLY A 84 -10.02 5.12 -5.41
C GLY A 84 -9.73 4.75 -6.87
N PHE A 85 -9.28 3.51 -7.12
CA PHE A 85 -9.00 3.01 -8.47
C PHE A 85 -10.28 2.85 -9.30
N VAL A 86 -11.31 2.23 -8.72
CA VAL A 86 -12.63 2.07 -9.37
C VAL A 86 -13.23 3.44 -9.67
N TRP A 87 -13.10 4.39 -8.75
CA TRP A 87 -13.61 5.75 -8.94
C TRP A 87 -12.85 6.50 -10.04
N ALA A 88 -11.51 6.37 -10.08
CA ALA A 88 -10.69 6.92 -11.15
C ALA A 88 -11.08 6.36 -12.53
N CYS A 89 -11.35 5.05 -12.61
CA CYS A 89 -11.80 4.39 -13.83
C CYS A 89 -13.19 4.87 -14.28
N ARG A 90 -14.12 5.06 -13.33
CA ARG A 90 -15.48 5.55 -13.63
C ARG A 90 -15.47 7.00 -14.11
N LEU A 91 -14.70 7.87 -13.45
CA LEU A 91 -14.60 9.29 -13.82
C LEU A 91 -13.65 9.55 -14.99
N LYS A 92 -12.89 8.53 -15.43
CA LYS A 92 -11.78 8.66 -16.40
C LYS A 92 -10.84 9.80 -16.01
N ASN A 93 -10.63 9.99 -14.71
CA ASN A 93 -9.88 11.08 -14.12
C ASN A 93 -8.80 10.51 -13.20
N ILE A 94 -7.62 11.11 -13.18
CA ILE A 94 -6.48 10.68 -12.34
C ILE A 94 -6.63 11.11 -10.89
N LYS A 95 -7.39 12.16 -10.58
CA LYS A 95 -7.50 12.71 -9.21
C LYS A 95 -7.90 11.67 -8.16
N PRO A 96 -8.87 10.75 -8.40
CA PRO A 96 -9.21 9.74 -7.40
C PRO A 96 -8.09 8.72 -7.13
N LEU A 97 -7.06 8.61 -7.98
CA LEU A 97 -5.89 7.77 -7.68
C LEU A 97 -5.07 8.28 -6.49
N TYR A 98 -5.17 9.57 -6.13
CA TYR A 98 -4.54 10.06 -4.89
C TYR A 98 -5.16 9.43 -3.65
N LEU A 99 -6.46 9.16 -3.66
CA LEU A 99 -7.11 8.37 -2.61
C LEU A 99 -6.54 6.96 -2.58
N SER A 100 -6.24 6.39 -3.76
CA SER A 100 -5.62 5.09 -3.82
C SER A 100 -4.25 5.06 -3.18
N PHE A 101 -3.42 6.05 -3.47
CA PHE A 101 -2.09 6.18 -2.88
C PHE A 101 -2.17 6.41 -1.37
N ALA A 102 -3.12 7.21 -0.88
CA ALA A 102 -3.33 7.37 0.56
C ALA A 102 -3.69 6.04 1.24
N GLY A 103 -4.55 5.21 0.62
CA GLY A 103 -4.86 3.87 1.10
C GLY A 103 -3.64 2.95 1.14
N CYS A 104 -2.84 2.95 0.06
CA CYS A 104 -1.57 2.21 -0.02
C CYS A 104 -0.54 2.69 1.01
N PHE A 105 -0.49 3.98 1.30
CA PHE A 105 0.38 4.55 2.31
C PHE A 105 -0.01 4.04 3.70
N ILE A 106 -1.29 4.13 4.07
CA ILE A 106 -1.78 3.59 5.35
C ILE A 106 -1.48 2.11 5.45
N PHE A 107 -1.75 1.33 4.40
CA PHE A 107 -1.39 -0.09 4.37
C PHE A 107 0.10 -0.32 4.70
N GLY A 108 1.02 0.39 4.04
CA GLY A 108 2.44 0.19 4.28
C GLY A 108 2.90 0.58 5.69
N LEU A 109 2.23 1.50 6.39
CA LEU A 109 2.54 1.84 7.79
C LEU A 109 2.28 0.68 8.76
N TYR A 110 1.22 -0.09 8.50
CA TYR A 110 0.78 -1.19 9.38
C TYR A 110 1.20 -2.57 8.87
N TRP A 111 1.66 -2.64 7.61
CA TRP A 111 2.13 -3.88 6.99
C TRP A 111 3.25 -4.56 7.77
N PRO A 112 4.32 -3.89 8.24
CA PRO A 112 5.38 -4.54 9.03
C PRO A 112 4.84 -5.27 10.26
N MET A 113 3.83 -4.70 10.92
CA MET A 113 3.21 -5.32 12.09
C MET A 113 2.44 -6.58 11.74
N ALA A 114 1.65 -6.54 10.67
CA ALA A 114 0.96 -7.72 10.17
C ALA A 114 1.96 -8.78 9.68
N PHE A 115 2.99 -8.37 8.95
CA PHE A 115 4.02 -9.23 8.39
C PHE A 115 4.81 -9.95 9.48
N TRP A 116 5.28 -9.21 10.49
CA TRP A 116 6.00 -9.82 11.60
C TRP A 116 5.13 -10.80 12.37
N THR A 117 3.87 -10.46 12.63
CA THR A 117 2.90 -11.37 13.28
C THR A 117 2.73 -12.68 12.49
N MET A 118 2.80 -12.65 11.16
CA MET A 118 2.74 -13.86 10.34
C MET A 118 4.03 -14.68 10.36
N MET A 119 5.19 -14.04 10.49
CA MET A 119 6.50 -14.69 10.52
C MET A 119 6.89 -15.20 11.92
N SER A 120 6.32 -14.64 12.98
CA SER A 120 6.59 -15.00 14.37
C SER A 120 5.75 -16.18 14.88
N VAL A 121 4.81 -16.66 14.06
CA VAL A 121 4.03 -17.89 14.29
C VAL A 121 4.76 -19.07 13.70
#